data_AF-A0A540WWT0-F1
#
_entry.id   AF-A0A540WWT0-F1
#
_cell.length_a   1.000
_cell.length_b   1.000
_cell.length_c   1.000
_cell.angle_alpha   90.00
_cell.angle_beta   90.00
_cell.angle_gamma   90.00
#
_symmetry.space_group_name_H-M   'P 1'
#
loop_
_entity.id
_entity.type
_entity.pdbx_description
1 polymer ?
#
loop_
_entity_poly.entity_id
_entity_poly.type
_entity_poly.pdbx_seq_one_letter_code
_entity_poly.pdbx_strand_id
1 'polypeptide(L)'
;MKRLTLTAMVLPLVAVACAHTTEAGTQVAATSPSDGAQALRISRSGSQAPRQGPAESFTGAVRVDPLFQAKAPSRTSGASVTFEPGARSAWHAHPLGQVLLVTEGVGRVQRWGDPAEEIRPGDVVWIPPGQKHWHGASPEHRMTHIAVLEHLDGKTTEWMEKVSDAQYGAPTTEGRPPSEVPARTGAGGAGQPTRAQSLIGDFSPKMVELTDGVLFGDIWERPELSKRDRSLVTVSALIAMNRPDQLRSHFARARENGVKREELIETITHLAFYAGWPSAMTALAVAKDVFEAR
;
A
#
# COMPACT_ATOMS: atom_id res chain seq x y z
N MET A 1 -13.39 -71.78 17.98
CA MET A 1 -13.95 -72.35 16.74
C MET A 1 -15.42 -72.70 16.97
N LYS A 2 -16.35 -71.82 16.58
CA LYS A 2 -17.80 -72.10 16.41
C LYS A 2 -18.29 -71.22 15.24
N ARG A 3 -19.28 -71.74 14.53
CA ARG A 3 -19.49 -71.70 13.07
C ARG A 3 -20.19 -70.43 12.54
N LEU A 4 -19.86 -70.10 11.29
CA LEU A 4 -20.58 -69.22 10.35
C LEU A 4 -21.98 -69.76 10.04
N THR A 5 -22.96 -68.87 9.85
CA THR A 5 -24.07 -69.10 8.91
C THR A 5 -24.38 -67.81 8.17
N LEU A 6 -24.24 -67.87 6.84
CA LEU A 6 -24.56 -66.88 5.83
C LEU A 6 -25.98 -67.15 5.32
N THR A 7 -26.81 -66.13 5.09
CA THR A 7 -27.98 -66.27 4.22
C THR A 7 -28.18 -64.99 3.42
N ALA A 8 -28.09 -65.14 2.10
CA ALA A 8 -28.35 -64.12 1.10
C ALA A 8 -29.76 -64.31 0.54
N MET A 9 -30.39 -63.21 0.11
CA MET A 9 -31.35 -63.07 -1.01
C MET A 9 -32.04 -61.69 -0.86
N VAL A 10 -32.52 -60.94 -1.86
CA VAL A 10 -32.42 -60.83 -3.32
C VAL A 10 -33.15 -59.50 -3.62
N LEU A 11 -32.66 -58.70 -4.57
CA LEU A 11 -33.33 -57.48 -5.07
C LEU A 11 -34.62 -57.82 -5.85
N PRO A 12 -35.56 -56.85 -6.00
CA PRO A 12 -35.73 -56.37 -7.37
C PRO A 12 -35.92 -54.85 -7.51
N LEU A 13 -35.45 -54.40 -8.67
CA LEU A 13 -35.60 -53.09 -9.31
C LEU A 13 -36.98 -53.00 -9.99
N VAL A 14 -37.76 -51.94 -9.75
CA VAL A 14 -38.82 -51.48 -10.68
C VAL A 14 -38.92 -49.96 -10.63
N ALA A 15 -38.64 -49.32 -11.76
CA ALA A 15 -38.97 -47.94 -12.06
C ALA A 15 -40.37 -47.88 -12.69
N VAL A 16 -41.21 -46.93 -12.26
CA VAL A 16 -42.42 -46.53 -12.98
C VAL A 16 -42.42 -45.01 -13.10
N ALA A 17 -42.43 -44.54 -14.33
CA ALA A 17 -42.66 -43.16 -14.71
C ALA A 17 -44.16 -42.92 -14.90
N CYS A 18 -44.69 -41.81 -14.39
CA CYS A 18 -45.92 -41.19 -14.87
C CYS A 18 -45.70 -39.69 -14.98
N ALA A 19 -46.07 -39.14 -16.13
CA ALA A 19 -45.96 -37.75 -16.49
C ALA A 19 -47.34 -37.07 -16.52
N HIS A 20 -47.29 -35.75 -16.32
CA HIS A 20 -48.25 -34.70 -16.70
C HIS A 20 -49.48 -34.46 -15.81
N THR A 21 -49.50 -33.29 -15.16
CA THR A 21 -50.53 -32.26 -15.39
C THR A 21 -49.91 -30.87 -15.39
N THR A 22 -50.41 -30.06 -16.32
CA THR A 22 -49.98 -28.71 -16.67
C THR A 22 -50.82 -27.70 -15.90
N GLU A 23 -50.20 -26.72 -15.23
CA GLU A 23 -50.89 -25.47 -14.88
C GLU A 23 -50.12 -24.28 -15.45
N ALA A 24 -50.72 -23.69 -16.48
CA ALA A 24 -50.32 -22.42 -17.04
C ALA A 24 -50.79 -21.29 -16.10
N GLY A 25 -49.92 -20.90 -15.17
CA GLY A 25 -50.04 -19.65 -14.44
C GLY A 25 -49.28 -18.55 -15.17
N THR A 26 -50.00 -17.63 -15.80
CA THR A 26 -49.47 -16.42 -16.41
C THR A 26 -48.70 -15.60 -15.38
N GLN A 27 -47.37 -15.74 -15.33
CA GLN A 27 -46.52 -14.79 -14.63
C GLN A 27 -46.41 -13.54 -15.50
N VAL A 28 -47.17 -12.52 -15.09
CA VAL A 28 -47.02 -11.13 -15.53
C VAL A 28 -45.55 -10.76 -15.41
N ALA A 29 -44.96 -10.31 -16.52
CA ALA A 29 -43.59 -9.83 -16.59
C ALA A 29 -43.34 -8.74 -15.53
N ALA A 30 -42.68 -9.13 -14.44
CA ALA A 30 -42.14 -8.19 -13.48
C ALA A 30 -40.86 -7.59 -14.06
N THR A 31 -41.00 -6.36 -14.56
CA THR A 31 -40.02 -5.28 -14.57
C THR A 31 -38.55 -5.66 -14.75
N SER A 32 -37.99 -5.25 -15.89
CA SER A 32 -36.56 -5.14 -16.17
C SER A 32 -35.76 -4.69 -14.93
N PRO A 33 -34.55 -5.21 -14.67
CA PRO A 33 -33.67 -4.63 -13.68
C PRO A 33 -33.43 -3.17 -14.05
N SER A 34 -33.92 -2.30 -13.19
CA SER A 34 -33.92 -0.86 -13.28
C SER A 34 -32.50 -0.29 -13.26
N ASP A 35 -32.36 0.87 -13.90
CA ASP A 35 -31.35 1.95 -13.93
C ASP A 35 -30.23 2.08 -12.87
N GLY A 36 -30.02 1.14 -11.94
CA GLY A 36 -28.99 1.21 -10.90
C GLY A 36 -27.56 0.89 -11.34
N ALA A 37 -27.34 0.41 -12.57
CA ALA A 37 -26.02 -0.02 -13.05
C ALA A 37 -25.11 1.13 -13.52
N GLN A 38 -25.64 2.34 -13.73
CA GLN A 38 -24.87 3.48 -14.28
C GLN A 38 -24.57 4.59 -13.25
N ALA A 39 -25.05 4.47 -12.01
CA ALA A 39 -24.83 5.47 -10.98
C ALA A 39 -23.46 5.33 -10.31
N LEU A 40 -22.78 6.45 -10.07
CA LEU A 40 -21.56 6.52 -9.27
C LEU A 40 -21.83 5.96 -7.86
N ARG A 41 -21.04 4.96 -7.44
CA ARG A 41 -21.10 4.38 -6.10
C ARG A 41 -19.91 4.82 -5.27
N ILE A 42 -20.19 5.48 -4.15
CA ILE A 42 -19.19 5.87 -3.16
C ILE A 42 -19.30 4.94 -1.97
N SER A 43 -18.26 4.13 -1.71
CA SER A 43 -18.06 3.50 -0.41
C SER A 43 -17.40 4.52 0.51
N ARG A 44 -18.12 5.02 1.51
CA ARG A 44 -17.61 6.06 2.40
C ARG A 44 -16.56 5.48 3.34
N SER A 45 -15.58 6.30 3.74
CA SER A 45 -14.61 5.91 4.75
C SER A 45 -15.34 5.43 6.02
N GLY A 46 -14.87 4.31 6.59
CA GLY A 46 -15.49 3.66 7.76
C GLY A 46 -16.75 2.83 7.49
N SER A 47 -17.29 2.83 6.25
CA SER A 47 -18.49 2.04 5.94
C SER A 47 -18.21 0.55 5.72
N GLN A 48 -16.95 0.16 5.57
CA GLN A 48 -16.52 -1.22 5.38
C GLN A 48 -15.84 -1.69 6.66
N ALA A 49 -16.40 -2.72 7.31
CA ALA A 49 -15.86 -3.22 8.56
C ALA A 49 -14.51 -3.93 8.33
N PRO A 50 -13.48 -3.63 9.15
CA PRO A 50 -12.24 -4.40 9.12
C PRO A 50 -12.47 -5.82 9.62
N ARG A 51 -11.58 -6.72 9.22
CA ARG A 51 -11.54 -8.11 9.70
C ARG A 51 -10.13 -8.53 10.08
N GLN A 52 -10.03 -9.48 10.99
CA GLN A 52 -8.76 -10.13 11.32
C GLN A 52 -8.32 -11.01 10.13
N GLY A 53 -7.02 -11.04 9.86
CA GLY A 53 -6.39 -12.00 8.97
C GLY A 53 -6.54 -13.42 9.52
N PRO A 54 -7.08 -14.38 8.75
CA PRO A 54 -7.27 -15.74 9.23
C PRO A 54 -5.95 -16.40 9.68
N ALA A 55 -5.98 -17.12 10.79
CA ALA A 55 -4.79 -17.69 11.41
C ALA A 55 -4.13 -18.78 10.54
N GLU A 56 -4.84 -19.35 9.58
CA GLU A 56 -4.31 -20.24 8.55
C GLU A 56 -3.46 -19.48 7.52
N SER A 57 -3.83 -18.25 7.18
CA SER A 57 -3.18 -17.43 6.14
C SER A 57 -2.12 -16.47 6.69
N PHE A 58 -2.13 -16.17 7.99
CA PHE A 58 -1.24 -15.17 8.59
C PHE A 58 -0.59 -15.65 9.89
N THR A 59 0.65 -15.24 10.13
CA THR A 59 1.32 -15.37 11.43
C THR A 59 1.33 -13.99 12.08
N GLY A 60 0.98 -13.90 13.37
CA GLY A 60 0.85 -12.62 14.09
C GLY A 60 -0.47 -11.91 13.82
N ALA A 61 -0.61 -10.69 14.35
CA ALA A 61 -1.81 -9.89 14.21
C ALA A 61 -1.84 -9.14 12.87
N VAL A 62 -2.87 -9.39 12.07
CA VAL A 62 -3.08 -8.75 10.77
C VAL A 62 -4.51 -8.23 10.67
N ARG A 63 -4.67 -6.96 10.33
CA ARG A 63 -5.97 -6.33 10.08
C ARG A 63 -6.15 -6.09 8.59
N VAL A 64 -7.29 -6.51 8.05
CA VAL A 64 -7.65 -6.34 6.64
C VAL A 64 -8.85 -5.42 6.54
N ASP A 65 -8.66 -4.29 5.88
CA ASP A 65 -9.70 -3.31 5.53
C ASP A 65 -10.07 -3.48 4.04
N PRO A 66 -11.26 -4.03 3.73
CA PRO A 66 -11.71 -4.11 2.35
C PRO A 66 -11.86 -2.71 1.72
N LEU A 67 -11.35 -2.53 0.51
CA LEU A 67 -11.51 -1.27 -0.23
C LEU A 67 -12.51 -1.41 -1.37
N PHE A 68 -12.26 -2.37 -2.27
CA PHE A 68 -13.15 -2.68 -3.38
C PHE A 68 -13.06 -4.15 -3.77
N GLN A 69 -14.15 -4.67 -4.33
CA GLN A 69 -14.24 -6.03 -4.83
C GLN A 69 -14.50 -6.02 -6.33
N ALA A 70 -14.01 -7.06 -7.01
CA ALA A 70 -14.27 -7.31 -8.41
C ALA A 70 -15.78 -7.34 -8.69
N LYS A 71 -16.16 -6.62 -9.75
CA LYS A 71 -17.51 -6.64 -10.32
C LYS A 71 -17.37 -6.81 -11.81
N ALA A 72 -17.97 -7.87 -12.35
CA ALA A 72 -17.92 -8.14 -13.79
C ALA A 72 -18.33 -6.87 -14.59
N PRO A 73 -17.58 -6.52 -15.66
CA PRO A 73 -16.49 -7.28 -16.28
C PRO A 73 -15.10 -7.09 -15.63
N SER A 74 -14.96 -6.20 -14.65
CA SER A 74 -13.70 -6.04 -13.91
C SER A 74 -13.41 -7.25 -13.04
N ARG A 75 -12.13 -7.63 -12.96
CA ARG A 75 -11.62 -8.71 -12.12
C ARG A 75 -10.88 -8.20 -10.90
N THR A 76 -10.68 -6.89 -10.79
CA THR A 76 -9.76 -6.30 -9.82
C THR A 76 -10.43 -6.14 -8.45
N SER A 77 -9.72 -6.57 -7.42
CA SER A 77 -10.08 -6.37 -6.02
C SER A 77 -8.92 -5.69 -5.29
N GLY A 78 -9.24 -5.00 -4.19
CA GLY A 78 -8.23 -4.35 -3.37
C GLY A 78 -8.61 -4.24 -1.90
N ALA A 79 -7.60 -4.32 -1.04
CA ALA A 79 -7.71 -4.17 0.40
C ALA A 79 -6.50 -3.43 0.95
N SER A 80 -6.70 -2.63 2.00
CA SER A 80 -5.62 -2.16 2.84
C SER A 80 -5.35 -3.23 3.90
N VAL A 81 -4.09 -3.60 4.08
CA VAL A 81 -3.69 -4.65 5.03
C VAL A 81 -2.62 -4.08 5.95
N THR A 82 -2.88 -4.15 7.25
CA THR A 82 -1.96 -3.74 8.31
C THR A 82 -1.43 -4.96 9.04
N PHE A 83 -0.12 -5.08 9.13
CA PHE A 83 0.60 -6.11 9.86
C PHE A 83 1.22 -5.47 11.10
N GLU A 84 0.95 -6.01 12.29
CA GLU A 84 1.68 -5.65 13.51
C GLU A 84 3.14 -6.13 13.44
N PRO A 85 4.07 -5.59 14.26
CA PRO A 85 5.47 -6.03 14.26
C PRO A 85 5.61 -7.56 14.30
N GLY A 86 6.43 -8.11 13.39
CA GLY A 86 6.62 -9.56 13.25
C GLY A 86 5.50 -10.31 12.51
N ALA A 87 4.37 -9.67 12.22
CA ALA A 87 3.27 -10.31 11.52
C ALA A 87 3.52 -10.38 10.01
N ARG A 88 3.12 -11.49 9.39
CA ARG A 88 3.33 -11.75 7.96
C ARG A 88 2.31 -12.72 7.37
N SER A 89 2.15 -12.68 6.06
CA SER A 89 1.41 -13.72 5.34
C SER A 89 2.11 -15.07 5.42
N ALA A 90 1.37 -16.15 5.21
CA ALA A 90 1.93 -17.41 4.76
C ALA A 90 2.53 -17.25 3.36
N TRP A 91 3.32 -18.24 2.94
CA TRP A 91 3.70 -18.34 1.53
C TRP A 91 2.44 -18.50 0.67
N HIS A 92 2.39 -17.81 -0.46
CA HIS A 92 1.26 -17.89 -1.38
C HIS A 92 1.65 -17.46 -2.79
N ALA A 93 0.75 -17.67 -3.75
CA ALA A 93 0.85 -17.18 -5.11
C ALA A 93 -0.50 -16.62 -5.60
N HIS A 94 -0.44 -15.72 -6.58
CA HIS A 94 -1.61 -15.14 -7.23
C HIS A 94 -1.64 -15.53 -8.72
N PRO A 95 -2.78 -15.99 -9.28
CA PRO A 95 -2.84 -16.50 -10.65
C PRO A 95 -2.59 -15.41 -11.71
N LEU A 96 -2.86 -14.15 -11.38
CA LEU A 96 -2.65 -12.99 -12.26
C LEU A 96 -1.69 -11.95 -11.64
N GLY A 97 -0.92 -12.36 -10.63
CA GLY A 97 0.01 -11.49 -9.92
C GLY A 97 -0.66 -10.57 -8.90
N GLN A 98 0.15 -9.69 -8.32
CA GLN A 98 -0.28 -8.72 -7.30
C GLN A 98 0.58 -7.46 -7.37
N VAL A 99 -0.03 -6.33 -7.02
CA VAL A 99 0.67 -5.07 -6.77
C VAL A 99 0.46 -4.67 -5.32
N LEU A 100 1.52 -4.28 -4.64
CA LEU A 100 1.48 -3.67 -3.30
C LEU A 100 1.88 -2.20 -3.40
N LEU A 101 1.11 -1.32 -2.76
CA LEU A 101 1.47 0.07 -2.54
C LEU A 101 1.65 0.29 -1.05
N VAL A 102 2.89 0.46 -0.59
CA VAL A 102 3.17 0.63 0.84
C VAL A 102 2.77 2.05 1.26
N THR A 103 1.96 2.15 2.32
CA THR A 103 1.41 3.43 2.80
C THR A 103 1.94 3.82 4.17
N GLU A 104 2.40 2.86 4.98
CA GLU A 104 2.87 3.13 6.34
C GLU A 104 3.89 2.10 6.83
N GLY A 105 4.80 2.54 7.70
CA GLY A 105 5.63 1.63 8.48
C GLY A 105 6.83 1.05 7.75
N VAL A 106 7.35 -0.09 8.22
CA VAL A 106 8.49 -0.79 7.59
C VAL A 106 8.12 -2.25 7.44
N GLY A 107 8.12 -2.73 6.21
CA GLY A 107 7.74 -4.10 5.86
C GLY A 107 8.89 -4.90 5.28
N ARG A 108 8.59 -6.16 4.99
CA ARG A 108 9.43 -7.09 4.24
C ARG A 108 8.60 -7.77 3.16
N VAL A 109 9.21 -8.03 2.02
CA VAL A 109 8.68 -8.92 0.99
C VAL A 109 9.76 -9.91 0.58
N GLN A 110 9.38 -11.14 0.28
CA GLN A 110 10.32 -12.16 -0.17
C GLN A 110 9.69 -13.02 -1.24
N ARG A 111 10.42 -13.21 -2.33
CA ARG A 111 10.19 -14.27 -3.30
C ARG A 111 10.88 -15.56 -2.84
N TRP A 112 10.25 -16.71 -3.06
CA TRP A 112 10.84 -18.00 -2.69
C TRP A 112 12.23 -18.19 -3.32
N GLY A 113 13.22 -18.48 -2.48
CA GLY A 113 14.62 -18.71 -2.88
C GLY A 113 15.50 -17.46 -2.91
N ASP A 114 14.91 -16.26 -2.88
CA ASP A 114 15.64 -14.99 -2.90
C ASP A 114 15.78 -14.43 -1.47
N PRO A 115 16.73 -13.49 -1.23
CA PRO A 115 16.74 -12.70 0.00
C PRO A 115 15.43 -11.92 0.17
N ALA A 116 15.06 -11.66 1.43
CA ALA A 116 13.96 -10.74 1.70
C ALA A 116 14.40 -9.30 1.44
N GLU A 117 13.49 -8.46 0.95
CA GLU A 117 13.71 -7.04 0.72
C GLU A 117 12.89 -6.22 1.71
N GLU A 118 13.47 -5.15 2.24
CA GLU A 118 12.74 -4.17 3.04
C GLU A 118 11.90 -3.27 2.14
N ILE A 119 10.67 -2.95 2.57
CA ILE A 119 9.75 -2.07 1.85
C ILE A 119 9.22 -0.97 2.77
N ARG A 120 9.11 0.25 2.24
CA ARG A 120 8.77 1.49 2.97
C ARG A 120 7.68 2.29 2.25
N PRO A 121 7.06 3.27 2.93
CA PRO A 121 5.95 4.02 2.34
C PRO A 121 6.39 4.77 1.09
N GLY A 122 5.66 4.57 0.00
CA GLY A 122 6.01 5.05 -1.34
C GLY A 122 6.52 3.96 -2.28
N ASP A 123 6.98 2.82 -1.75
CA ASP A 123 7.42 1.69 -2.57
C ASP A 123 6.22 1.00 -3.23
N VAL A 124 6.44 0.57 -4.48
CA VAL A 124 5.49 -0.22 -5.27
C VAL A 124 6.11 -1.57 -5.56
N VAL A 125 5.52 -2.64 -5.04
CA VAL A 125 6.00 -4.01 -5.26
C VAL A 125 5.13 -4.66 -6.32
N TRP A 126 5.73 -5.09 -7.43
CA TRP A 126 5.06 -5.90 -8.43
C TRP A 126 5.47 -7.36 -8.28
N ILE A 127 4.47 -8.22 -8.07
CA ILE A 127 4.65 -9.67 -7.89
C ILE A 127 4.06 -10.37 -9.12
N PRO A 128 4.89 -11.05 -9.93
CA PRO A 128 4.42 -11.72 -11.14
C PRO A 128 3.40 -12.84 -10.88
N PRO A 129 2.57 -13.20 -11.88
CA PRO A 129 1.68 -14.35 -11.82
C PRO A 129 2.38 -15.65 -11.40
N GLY A 130 1.75 -16.41 -10.51
CA GLY A 130 2.25 -17.70 -10.03
C GLY A 130 3.48 -17.64 -9.11
N GLN A 131 3.99 -16.44 -8.82
CA GLN A 131 5.18 -16.31 -7.99
C GLN A 131 4.88 -16.64 -6.52
N LYS A 132 5.53 -17.69 -5.99
CA LYS A 132 5.51 -18.00 -4.55
C LYS A 132 6.26 -16.90 -3.78
N HIS A 133 5.57 -16.24 -2.87
CA HIS A 133 6.08 -15.10 -2.10
C HIS A 133 5.40 -14.97 -0.73
N TRP A 134 5.95 -14.13 0.14
CA TRP A 134 5.27 -13.61 1.32
C TRP A 134 5.61 -12.13 1.52
N HIS A 135 4.79 -11.44 2.31
CA HIS A 135 5.04 -10.08 2.77
C HIS A 135 4.46 -9.86 4.16
N GLY A 136 4.97 -8.84 4.85
CA GLY A 136 4.56 -8.54 6.21
C GLY A 136 5.33 -7.37 6.81
N ALA A 137 5.13 -7.16 8.10
CA ALA A 137 5.85 -6.17 8.88
C ALA A 137 7.31 -6.57 9.11
N SER A 138 8.16 -5.59 9.36
CA SER A 138 9.47 -5.78 9.99
C SER A 138 9.33 -6.29 11.44
N PRO A 139 10.41 -6.76 12.08
CA PRO A 139 10.34 -7.28 13.45
C PRO A 139 9.90 -6.24 14.49
N GLU A 140 10.20 -4.96 14.25
CA GLU A 140 10.05 -3.89 15.25
C GLU A 140 8.95 -2.88 14.89
N HIS A 141 8.57 -2.80 13.61
CA HIS A 141 7.62 -1.80 13.14
C HIS A 141 6.47 -2.46 12.40
N ARG A 142 5.26 -2.00 12.69
CA ARG A 142 4.08 -2.31 11.86
C ARG A 142 4.30 -1.87 10.41
N MET A 143 3.51 -2.41 9.49
CA MET A 143 3.45 -1.96 8.11
C MET A 143 2.02 -2.01 7.57
N THR A 144 1.64 -1.01 6.77
CA THR A 144 0.38 -1.00 6.03
C THR A 144 0.67 -0.86 4.54
N HIS A 145 -0.01 -1.66 3.73
CA HIS A 145 -0.03 -1.50 2.27
C HIS A 145 -1.43 -1.66 1.70
N ILE A 146 -1.66 -1.13 0.49
CA ILE A 146 -2.79 -1.49 -0.36
C ILE A 146 -2.35 -2.65 -1.24
N ALA A 147 -3.04 -3.79 -1.15
CA ALA A 147 -2.88 -4.91 -2.06
C ALA A 147 -3.93 -4.82 -3.17
N VAL A 148 -3.48 -4.94 -4.42
CA VAL A 148 -4.34 -4.99 -5.62
C VAL A 148 -4.05 -6.29 -6.37
N LEU A 149 -5.12 -7.03 -6.69
CA LEU A 149 -5.03 -8.32 -7.39
C LEU A 149 -6.24 -8.52 -8.29
N GLU A 150 -6.17 -9.54 -9.14
CA GLU A 150 -7.27 -9.93 -10.02
C GLU A 150 -7.77 -11.35 -9.75
N HIS A 151 -9.07 -11.56 -9.98
CA HIS A 151 -9.70 -12.87 -9.94
C HIS A 151 -9.50 -13.63 -11.26
N LEU A 152 -9.14 -14.91 -11.18
CA LEU A 152 -9.18 -15.87 -12.28
C LEU A 152 -10.04 -17.06 -11.86
N ASP A 153 -11.12 -17.35 -12.58
CA ASP A 153 -12.06 -18.44 -12.29
C ASP A 153 -12.57 -18.44 -10.83
N GLY A 154 -12.87 -17.25 -10.32
CA GLY A 154 -13.33 -17.04 -8.93
C GLY A 154 -12.23 -17.13 -7.87
N LYS A 155 -10.99 -17.46 -8.24
CA LYS A 155 -9.84 -17.57 -7.33
C LYS A 155 -8.95 -16.34 -7.41
N THR A 156 -8.37 -15.97 -6.27
CA THR A 156 -7.41 -14.85 -6.19
C THR A 156 -6.07 -15.27 -5.63
N THR A 157 -6.04 -16.28 -4.75
CA THR A 157 -4.85 -16.62 -3.97
C THR A 157 -4.77 -18.13 -3.78
N GLU A 158 -3.58 -18.67 -4.00
CA GLU A 158 -3.21 -20.03 -3.64
C GLU A 158 -2.34 -19.97 -2.38
N TRP A 159 -2.94 -20.30 -1.23
CA TRP A 159 -2.25 -20.31 0.06
C TRP A 159 -1.43 -21.58 0.23
N MET A 160 -0.23 -21.44 0.80
CA MET A 160 0.72 -22.52 1.05
C MET A 160 1.13 -22.54 2.53
N GLU A 161 2.33 -23.03 2.85
CA GLU A 161 2.81 -23.16 4.22
C GLU A 161 3.14 -21.82 4.89
N LYS A 162 3.18 -21.82 6.23
CA LYS A 162 3.64 -20.68 7.01
C LYS A 162 5.10 -20.34 6.72
N VAL A 163 5.42 -19.05 6.77
CA VAL A 163 6.80 -18.58 6.86
C VAL A 163 7.32 -18.89 8.26
N SER A 164 8.27 -19.82 8.34
CA SER A 164 8.95 -20.16 9.60
C SER A 164 9.73 -18.96 10.16
N ASP A 165 9.99 -18.94 11.47
CA ASP A 165 10.77 -17.86 12.09
C ASP A 165 12.20 -17.80 11.55
N ALA A 166 12.78 -18.95 11.16
CA ALA A 166 14.08 -19.01 10.51
C ALA A 166 14.07 -18.34 9.12
N GLN A 167 13.02 -18.57 8.31
CA GLN A 167 12.86 -17.88 7.03
C GLN A 167 12.63 -16.38 7.22
N TYR A 168 11.82 -16.00 8.21
CA TYR A 168 11.52 -14.60 8.51
C TYR A 168 12.75 -13.83 9.04
N GLY A 169 13.59 -14.49 9.82
CA GLY A 169 14.80 -13.92 10.43
C GLY A 169 16.04 -13.88 9.51
N ALA A 170 15.94 -14.36 8.27
CA ALA A 170 17.03 -14.28 7.31
C ALA A 170 17.40 -12.81 6.99
N PRO A 171 18.67 -12.52 6.64
CA PRO A 171 19.11 -11.16 6.33
C PRO A 171 18.29 -10.54 5.19
N THR A 172 17.90 -9.28 5.35
CA THR A 172 17.26 -8.50 4.30
C THR A 172 18.30 -7.75 3.48
N THR A 173 18.12 -7.67 2.16
CA THR A 173 18.87 -6.72 1.33
C THR A 173 18.22 -5.34 1.42
N GLU A 174 18.98 -4.32 1.81
CA GLU A 174 18.57 -2.93 1.60
C GLU A 174 18.53 -2.65 0.10
N GLY A 175 17.49 -1.95 -0.35
CA GLY A 175 17.13 -1.79 -1.76
C GLY A 175 18.33 -1.54 -2.68
N ARG A 176 18.37 -2.28 -3.78
CA ARG A 176 19.36 -2.09 -4.85
C ARG A 176 19.38 -0.60 -5.25
N PRO A 177 20.53 0.09 -5.25
CA PRO A 177 20.59 1.47 -5.68
C PRO A 177 20.15 1.56 -7.16
N PRO A 178 19.51 2.66 -7.59
CA PRO A 178 19.21 2.90 -8.99
C PRO A 178 20.47 2.70 -9.84
N SER A 179 20.37 1.96 -10.94
CA SER A 179 21.46 1.82 -11.92
C SER A 179 22.05 3.19 -12.25
N GLU A 180 23.39 3.27 -12.26
CA GLU A 180 24.18 4.48 -12.40
C GLU A 180 23.66 5.42 -13.51
N VAL A 181 23.26 6.63 -13.11
CA VAL A 181 23.11 7.77 -14.02
C VAL A 181 24.50 8.37 -14.23
N PRO A 182 24.95 8.64 -15.47
CA PRO A 182 26.29 9.16 -15.70
C PRO A 182 26.51 10.50 -14.99
N ALA A 183 27.64 10.63 -14.30
CA ALA A 183 28.02 11.85 -13.61
C ALA A 183 28.12 13.02 -14.60
N ARG A 184 27.41 14.11 -14.30
CA ARG A 184 27.73 15.44 -14.83
C ARG A 184 28.44 16.22 -13.73
N THR A 185 29.70 16.53 -13.97
CA THR A 185 30.51 17.44 -13.16
C THR A 185 29.94 18.85 -13.26
N GLY A 186 29.35 19.35 -12.17
CA GLY A 186 29.03 20.75 -11.96
C GLY A 186 29.92 21.31 -10.85
N ALA A 187 30.84 22.19 -11.23
CA ALA A 187 31.70 22.92 -10.30
C ALA A 187 30.95 24.03 -9.57
N GLY A 188 31.26 24.21 -8.27
CA GLY A 188 30.96 25.38 -7.45
C GLY A 188 31.50 25.07 -6.05
N GLY A 189 32.39 25.83 -5.43
CA GLY A 189 32.65 27.27 -5.40
C GLY A 189 32.82 27.58 -3.91
N ALA A 190 33.95 28.16 -3.49
CA ALA A 190 34.27 28.38 -2.08
C ALA A 190 33.31 29.38 -1.42
N GLY A 191 32.29 28.87 -0.73
CA GLY A 191 31.33 29.62 0.09
C GLY A 191 31.14 28.93 1.45
N GLN A 192 30.39 29.55 2.37
CA GLN A 192 30.06 28.92 3.65
C GLN A 192 29.40 27.55 3.42
N PRO A 193 29.69 26.57 4.29
CA PRO A 193 29.21 25.22 4.09
C PRO A 193 27.67 25.19 4.07
N THR A 194 27.11 24.45 3.13
CA THR A 194 25.65 24.25 3.07
C THR A 194 25.17 23.55 4.35
N ARG A 195 23.87 23.61 4.62
CA ARG A 195 23.30 22.90 5.78
C ARG A 195 23.56 21.39 5.72
N ALA A 196 23.56 20.80 4.52
CA ALA A 196 23.87 19.40 4.32
C ALA A 196 25.35 19.12 4.65
N GLN A 197 26.27 19.94 4.14
CA GLN A 197 27.70 19.88 4.47
C GLN A 197 27.94 19.98 5.97
N SER A 198 27.26 20.91 6.64
CA SER A 198 27.44 21.14 8.08
C SER A 198 26.90 20.00 8.96
N LEU A 199 25.86 19.29 8.51
CA LEU A 199 25.21 18.24 9.31
C LEU A 199 25.81 16.85 9.07
N ILE A 200 26.14 16.52 7.82
CA ILE A 200 26.49 15.16 7.40
C ILE A 200 27.68 15.11 6.44
N GLY A 201 28.43 16.20 6.26
CA GLY A 201 29.54 16.29 5.31
C GLY A 201 30.58 15.18 5.47
N ASP A 202 31.07 14.98 6.69
CA ASP A 202 32.11 13.97 6.97
C ASP A 202 31.55 12.54 6.97
N PHE A 203 30.25 12.38 7.24
CA PHE A 203 29.60 11.07 7.37
C PHE A 203 29.06 10.53 6.04
N SER A 204 28.49 11.40 5.20
CA SER A 204 27.89 11.03 3.92
C SER A 204 28.19 12.06 2.82
N PRO A 205 29.45 12.15 2.36
CA PRO A 205 29.86 13.13 1.35
C PRO A 205 29.04 13.06 0.06
N LYS A 206 28.65 11.85 -0.38
CA LYS A 206 27.85 11.67 -1.59
C LYS A 206 26.42 12.19 -1.43
N MET A 207 25.81 12.01 -0.26
CA MET A 207 24.47 12.56 0.00
C MET A 207 24.49 14.08 -0.03
N VAL A 208 25.56 14.68 0.50
CA VAL A 208 25.78 16.12 0.42
C VAL A 208 25.94 16.58 -1.03
N GLU A 209 26.77 15.91 -1.83
CA GLU A 209 26.94 16.21 -3.25
C GLU A 209 25.61 16.15 -4.02
N LEU A 210 24.78 15.12 -3.77
CA LEU A 210 23.46 14.98 -4.40
C LEU A 210 22.49 16.05 -3.92
N THR A 211 22.53 16.40 -2.64
CA THR A 211 21.67 17.44 -2.05
C THR A 211 21.99 18.80 -2.65
N ASP A 212 23.27 19.15 -2.73
CA ASP A 212 23.72 20.46 -3.17
C ASP A 212 23.70 20.58 -4.69
N GLY A 213 24.23 19.58 -5.40
CA GLY A 213 24.37 19.61 -6.85
C GLY A 213 23.10 19.25 -7.61
N VAL A 214 22.40 18.19 -7.21
CA VAL A 214 21.25 17.67 -7.96
C VAL A 214 19.94 18.24 -7.43
N LEU A 215 19.65 18.06 -6.14
CA LEU A 215 18.38 18.49 -5.58
C LEU A 215 18.27 20.01 -5.61
N PHE A 216 19.12 20.72 -4.88
CA PHE A 216 19.00 22.17 -4.76
C PHE A 216 19.71 22.95 -5.87
N GLY A 217 20.78 22.41 -6.45
CA GLY A 217 21.54 23.05 -7.52
C GLY A 217 20.94 22.91 -8.92
N ASP A 218 20.13 21.87 -9.17
CA ASP A 218 19.46 21.64 -10.46
C ASP A 218 17.93 21.65 -10.28
N ILE A 219 17.36 20.61 -9.66
CA ILE A 219 15.91 20.37 -9.68
C ILE A 219 15.10 21.56 -9.12
N TRP A 220 15.60 22.23 -8.08
CA TRP A 220 14.94 23.41 -7.50
C TRP A 220 15.13 24.71 -8.30
N GLU A 221 16.11 24.78 -9.19
CA GLU A 221 16.43 25.94 -10.02
C GLU A 221 15.78 25.91 -11.41
N ARG A 222 15.26 24.74 -11.81
CA ARG A 222 14.59 24.53 -13.09
C ARG A 222 13.40 25.48 -13.32
N PRO A 223 13.29 26.15 -14.49
CA PRO A 223 12.39 27.28 -14.71
C PRO A 223 10.91 26.91 -14.88
N GLU A 224 10.58 25.65 -15.16
CA GLU A 224 9.20 25.25 -15.49
C GLU A 224 8.24 25.31 -14.29
N LEU A 225 8.78 25.33 -13.06
CA LEU A 225 8.02 25.54 -11.85
C LEU A 225 8.78 26.50 -10.94
N SER A 226 8.11 27.57 -10.50
CA SER A 226 8.70 28.58 -9.64
C SER A 226 9.14 27.97 -8.30
N LYS A 227 10.15 28.55 -7.64
CA LYS A 227 10.56 28.10 -6.29
C LYS A 227 9.42 28.20 -5.27
N ARG A 228 8.53 29.18 -5.44
CA ARG A 228 7.30 29.32 -4.65
C ARG A 228 6.44 28.06 -4.80
N ASP A 229 6.12 27.68 -6.03
CA ASP A 229 5.21 26.56 -6.29
C ASP A 229 5.87 25.22 -5.97
N ARG A 230 7.18 25.05 -6.22
CA ARG A 230 7.95 23.88 -5.75
C ARG A 230 7.88 23.72 -4.24
N SER A 231 7.97 24.82 -3.50
CA SER A 231 7.86 24.79 -2.03
C SER A 231 6.46 24.40 -1.60
N LEU A 232 5.43 24.95 -2.25
CA LEU A 232 4.04 24.62 -1.94
C LEU A 232 3.72 23.14 -2.21
N VAL A 233 4.18 22.61 -3.36
CA VAL A 233 4.05 21.18 -3.70
C VAL A 233 4.80 20.31 -2.68
N THR A 234 6.04 20.67 -2.34
CA THR A 234 6.85 19.91 -1.37
C THR A 234 6.19 19.87 0.00
N VAL A 235 5.74 21.02 0.52
CA VAL A 235 5.01 21.10 1.79
C VAL A 235 3.74 20.26 1.74
N SER A 236 2.95 20.37 0.67
CA SER A 236 1.71 19.60 0.51
C SER A 236 1.95 18.10 0.54
N ALA A 237 3.00 17.63 -0.15
CA ALA A 237 3.40 16.23 -0.16
C ALA A 237 3.86 15.75 1.23
N LEU A 238 4.67 16.53 1.93
CA LEU A 238 5.14 16.19 3.28
C LEU A 238 3.99 16.11 4.30
N ILE A 239 2.98 16.98 4.18
CA ILE A 239 1.75 16.91 4.97
C ILE A 239 0.99 15.63 4.64
N ALA A 240 0.76 15.35 3.37
CA ALA A 240 0.01 14.19 2.92
C ALA A 240 0.65 12.86 3.35
N MET A 241 1.99 12.79 3.36
CA MET A 241 2.75 11.63 3.80
C MET A 241 3.00 11.59 5.32
N ASN A 242 2.47 12.56 6.08
CA ASN A 242 2.71 12.71 7.51
C ASN A 242 4.22 12.64 7.88
N ARG A 243 5.04 13.49 7.26
CA ARG A 243 6.50 13.59 7.48
C ARG A 243 6.89 14.87 8.24
N PRO A 244 6.52 14.99 9.54
CA PRO A 244 6.63 16.25 10.28
C PRO A 244 8.07 16.74 10.48
N ASP A 245 9.04 15.84 10.56
CA ASP A 245 10.45 16.20 10.81
C ASP A 245 11.05 17.07 9.69
N GLN A 246 10.51 16.95 8.48
CA GLN A 246 10.92 17.76 7.33
C GLN A 246 10.07 19.05 7.18
N LEU A 247 8.88 19.11 7.80
CA LEU A 247 7.98 20.25 7.62
C LEU A 247 8.58 21.56 8.16
N ARG A 248 9.34 21.51 9.26
CA ARG A 248 9.91 22.71 9.88
C ARG A 248 10.81 23.49 8.92
N SER A 249 11.77 22.82 8.28
CA SER A 249 12.69 23.45 7.33
C SER A 249 11.98 23.87 6.04
N HIS A 250 11.01 23.07 5.58
CA HIS A 250 10.28 23.36 4.34
C HIS A 250 9.23 24.47 4.48
N PHE A 251 8.61 24.67 5.65
CA PHE A 251 7.78 25.85 5.90
C PHE A 251 8.60 27.14 5.91
N ALA A 252 9.79 27.13 6.53
CA ALA A 252 10.70 28.28 6.50
C ALA A 252 11.12 28.61 5.06
N ARG A 253 11.56 27.59 4.31
CA ARG A 253 11.93 27.74 2.90
C ARG A 253 10.77 28.18 2.01
N ALA A 254 9.56 27.68 2.24
CA ALA A 254 8.38 28.11 1.49
C ALA A 254 8.12 29.61 1.65
N ARG A 255 8.29 30.13 2.87
CA ARG A 255 8.19 31.57 3.14
C ARG A 255 9.30 32.38 2.48
N GLU A 256 10.54 31.91 2.52
CA GLU A 256 11.68 32.53 1.83
C GLU A 256 11.43 32.59 0.31
N ASN A 257 10.80 31.55 -0.25
CA ASN A 257 10.41 31.48 -1.65
C ASN A 257 9.08 32.19 -1.96
N GLY A 258 8.51 32.94 -1.02
CA GLY A 258 7.36 33.82 -1.27
C GLY A 258 5.98 33.19 -1.10
N VAL A 259 5.86 31.99 -0.52
CA VAL A 259 4.54 31.46 -0.09
C VAL A 259 4.13 32.18 1.19
N LYS A 260 2.93 32.76 1.19
CA LYS A 260 2.41 33.52 2.33
C LYS A 260 2.00 32.59 3.49
N ARG A 261 1.98 33.13 4.70
CA ARG A 261 1.55 32.39 5.91
C ARG A 261 0.13 31.87 5.75
N GLU A 262 -0.75 32.72 5.23
CA GLU A 262 -2.16 32.43 5.02
C GLU A 262 -2.34 31.33 3.97
N GLU A 263 -1.52 31.33 2.92
CA GLU A 263 -1.54 30.30 1.88
C GLU A 263 -1.12 28.93 2.42
N LEU A 264 -0.11 28.89 3.30
CA LEU A 264 0.33 27.65 3.96
C LEU A 264 -0.74 27.12 4.93
N ILE A 265 -1.37 28.00 5.71
CA ILE A 265 -2.46 27.63 6.63
C ILE A 265 -3.65 27.09 5.84
N GLU A 266 -4.05 27.77 4.76
CA GLU A 266 -5.15 27.33 3.90
C GLU A 266 -4.82 26.00 3.22
N THR A 267 -3.58 25.79 2.78
CA THR A 267 -3.13 24.51 2.22
C THR A 267 -3.25 23.38 3.23
N ILE A 268 -2.80 23.58 4.48
CA ILE A 268 -2.93 22.56 5.53
C ILE A 268 -4.41 22.28 5.84
N THR A 269 -5.23 23.33 5.93
CA THR A 269 -6.67 23.23 6.19
C THR A 269 -7.38 22.48 5.08
N HIS A 270 -7.06 22.78 3.82
CA HIS A 270 -7.59 22.09 2.66
C HIS A 270 -7.20 20.60 2.70
N LEU A 271 -5.92 20.31 2.97
CA LEU A 271 -5.42 18.95 3.05
C LEU A 271 -6.01 18.15 4.21
N ALA A 272 -6.55 18.77 5.26
CA ALA A 272 -7.22 18.04 6.35
C ALA A 272 -8.33 17.10 5.87
N PHE A 273 -8.99 17.45 4.76
CA PHE A 273 -10.08 16.67 4.17
C PHE A 273 -9.60 15.53 3.26
N TYR A 274 -8.35 15.55 2.81
CA TYR A 274 -7.80 14.59 1.85
C TYR A 274 -6.69 13.72 2.45
N ALA A 275 -5.81 14.33 3.24
CA ALA A 275 -4.71 13.69 3.96
C ALA A 275 -5.07 13.29 5.40
N GLY A 276 -6.28 13.64 5.85
CA GLY A 276 -6.79 13.35 7.18
C GLY A 276 -6.48 14.43 8.21
N TRP A 277 -7.43 14.61 9.14
CA TRP A 277 -7.33 15.59 10.23
C TRP A 277 -6.06 15.44 11.09
N PRO A 278 -5.57 14.23 11.44
CA PRO A 278 -4.35 14.09 12.22
C PRO A 278 -3.09 14.63 11.53
N SER A 279 -2.94 14.39 10.22
CA SER A 279 -1.82 14.89 9.41
C SER A 279 -1.84 16.42 9.36
N ALA A 280 -3.03 17.01 9.17
CA ALA A 280 -3.21 18.45 9.17
C ALA A 280 -2.94 19.09 10.55
N MET A 281 -3.43 18.49 11.65
CA MET A 281 -3.16 18.99 13.00
C MET A 281 -1.67 18.92 13.35
N THR A 282 -1.00 17.84 12.95
CA THR A 282 0.45 17.69 13.12
C THR A 282 1.20 18.79 12.34
N ALA A 283 0.82 19.02 11.09
CA ALA A 283 1.40 20.07 10.26
C ALA A 283 1.12 21.47 10.81
N LEU A 284 -0.09 21.74 11.32
CA LEU A 284 -0.46 23.01 11.96
C LEU A 284 0.36 23.28 13.21
N ALA A 285 0.64 22.27 14.03
CA ALA A 285 1.50 22.42 15.20
C ALA A 285 2.92 22.85 14.78
N VAL A 286 3.51 22.17 13.79
CA VAL A 286 4.84 22.54 13.27
C VAL A 286 4.82 23.93 12.62
N ALA A 287 3.79 24.24 11.83
CA ALA A 287 3.62 25.54 11.20
C ALA A 287 3.51 26.66 12.23
N LYS A 288 2.72 26.45 13.30
CA LYS A 288 2.58 27.39 14.41
C LYS A 288 3.95 27.70 15.03
N ASP A 289 4.71 26.68 15.40
CA ASP A 289 6.05 26.86 15.96
C ASP A 289 6.98 27.64 15.02
N VAL A 290 6.98 27.32 13.73
CA VAL A 290 7.83 27.99 12.74
C VAL A 290 7.43 29.45 12.54
N PHE A 291 6.14 29.75 12.58
CA PHE A 291 5.64 31.08 12.31
C PHE A 291 5.67 32.00 13.54
N GLU A 292 5.67 31.43 14.74
CA GLU A 292 5.76 32.15 16.02
C GLU A 292 7.21 32.29 16.53
N ALA A 293 8.17 31.49 16.04
CA ALA A 293 9.59 31.59 16.40
C ALA A 293 10.30 32.81 15.78
N ARG A 294 9.64 33.98 15.71
CA ARG A 294 10.21 35.25 15.29
C ARG A 294 10.01 36.32 16.36
#